data_AF-A0A529NCR8-F1
#
_entry.id   AF-A0A529NCR8-F1
#
_cell.length_a   1.000
_cell.length_b   1.000
_cell.length_c   1.000
_cell.angle_alpha   90.00
_cell.angle_beta   90.00
_cell.angle_gamma   90.00
#
_symmetry.space_group_name_H-M   'P 1'
#
loop_
_entity.id
_entity.type
_entity.pdbx_description
1 polymer ?
#
loop_
_entity_poly.entity_id
_entity_poly.type
_entity_poly.pdbx_seq_one_letter_code
_entity_poly.pdbx_strand_id
1 'polypeptide(L)'
;HYFGAKDELLFATMRHILAELNTDTRRALRATGTARQRVSAVVAVSFSDDQFQPETIAAWLAFYVEAQKSSALRRLLKVYARRLHSNLMSGLTGILSRRQADRVAEATAAMIDGLYIRRALKDGVPDAATAIALVEDYLETKLSGRSLP
;
A
#
# COMPACT_ATOMS: atom_id res chain seq x y z
N HIS A 1 29.16 11.65 12.82
CA HIS A 1 27.88 12.04 13.47
C HIS A 1 26.81 12.59 12.51
N TYR A 2 27.09 12.88 11.23
CA TYR A 2 26.09 13.47 10.30
C TYR A 2 24.99 12.50 9.79
N PHE A 3 25.23 11.18 9.78
CA PHE A 3 24.26 10.20 9.28
C PHE A 3 23.10 9.91 10.26
N GLY A 4 23.34 10.02 11.57
CA GLY A 4 22.30 9.73 12.59
C GLY A 4 21.12 10.70 12.51
N ALA A 5 21.38 12.00 12.34
CA ALA A 5 20.32 13.01 12.24
C ALA A 5 19.43 12.85 10.99
N LYS A 6 20.01 12.39 9.87
CA LYS A 6 19.24 12.12 8.64
C LYS A 6 18.35 10.88 8.80
N ASP A 7 18.88 9.81 9.40
CA ASP A 7 18.12 8.59 9.66
C ASP A 7 16.99 8.82 10.67
N GLU A 8 17.24 9.63 11.70
CA GLU A 8 16.24 10.06 12.68
C GLU A 8 15.12 10.89 12.04
N LEU A 9 15.47 11.85 11.17
CA LEU A 9 14.50 12.64 10.44
C LEU A 9 13.64 11.76 9.53
N LEU A 10 14.27 10.91 8.70
CA LEU A 10 13.53 9.99 7.82
C LEU A 10 12.64 9.03 8.63
N PHE A 11 13.12 8.54 9.77
CA PHE A 11 12.33 7.70 10.66
C PHE A 11 11.09 8.45 11.20
N ALA A 12 11.26 9.68 11.67
CA ALA A 12 10.16 10.51 12.16
C ALA A 12 9.14 10.80 11.07
N THR A 13 9.61 11.18 9.87
CA THR A 13 8.78 11.42 8.69
C THR A 13 8.00 10.17 8.29
N MET A 14 8.65 9.02 8.16
CA MET A 14 7.96 7.78 7.80
C MET A 14 6.99 7.32 8.87
N ARG A 15 7.29 7.52 10.16
CA ARG A 15 6.35 7.22 11.23
C ARG A 15 5.09 8.08 11.12
N HIS A 16 5.23 9.35 10.74
CA HIS A 16 4.11 10.26 10.52
C HIS A 16 3.27 9.84 9.31
N ILE A 17 3.89 9.67 8.14
CA ILE A 17 3.21 9.21 6.90
C ILE A 17 2.45 7.91 7.13
N LEU A 18 3.07 6.92 7.80
CA LEU A 18 2.43 5.63 8.09
C LEU A 18 1.27 5.74 9.11
N ALA A 19 1.26 6.76 9.96
CA ALA A 19 0.16 7.03 10.88
C ALA A 19 -1.03 7.66 10.16
N GLU A 20 -0.77 8.60 9.25
CA GLU A 20 -1.79 9.23 8.39
C GLU A 20 -2.41 8.20 7.45
N LEU A 21 -1.60 7.45 6.70
CA LEU A 21 -2.06 6.38 5.82
C LEU A 21 -2.96 5.37 6.56
N ASN A 22 -2.60 5.00 7.79
CA ASN A 22 -3.43 4.12 8.61
C ASN A 22 -4.73 4.80 9.08
N THR A 23 -4.72 6.10 9.37
CA THR A 23 -5.91 6.86 9.73
C THR A 23 -6.90 6.90 8.57
N ASP A 24 -6.41 7.18 7.37
CA ASP A 24 -7.23 7.25 6.15
C ASP A 24 -7.75 5.88 5.75
N THR A 25 -6.90 4.85 5.83
CA THR A 25 -7.34 3.47 5.58
C THR A 25 -8.46 3.08 6.55
N ARG A 26 -8.32 3.38 7.85
CA ARG A 26 -9.37 3.09 8.84
C ARG A 26 -10.65 3.88 8.58
N ARG A 27 -10.54 5.13 8.16
CA ARG A 27 -11.69 5.97 7.78
C ARG A 27 -12.43 5.36 6.60
N ALA A 28 -11.71 5.03 5.53
CA ALA A 28 -12.28 4.42 4.33
C ALA A 28 -12.94 3.08 4.65
N LEU A 29 -12.27 2.21 5.42
CA LEU A 29 -12.83 0.91 5.81
C LEU A 29 -14.12 1.02 6.63
N ARG A 30 -14.31 2.06 7.45
CA ARG A 30 -15.56 2.30 8.19
C ARG A 30 -16.73 2.72 7.30
N ALA A 31 -16.44 3.31 6.13
CA ALA A 31 -17.46 3.76 5.18
C ALA A 31 -17.90 2.65 4.20
N THR A 32 -17.29 1.46 4.27
CA THR A 32 -17.62 0.34 3.36
C THR A 32 -18.76 -0.53 3.89
N GLY A 33 -19.63 -1.00 2.99
CA GLY A 33 -20.76 -1.88 3.30
C GLY A 33 -20.53 -3.36 2.99
N THR A 34 -19.52 -3.71 2.18
CA THR A 34 -19.26 -5.10 1.77
C THR A 34 -17.79 -5.50 1.85
N ALA A 35 -17.54 -6.81 1.93
CA ALA A 35 -16.18 -7.38 1.92
C ALA A 35 -15.37 -6.97 0.68
N ARG A 36 -16.00 -6.87 -0.49
CA ARG A 36 -15.37 -6.41 -1.73
C ARG A 36 -14.98 -4.92 -1.63
N GLN A 37 -15.91 -4.08 -1.20
CA GLN A 37 -15.68 -2.63 -1.02
C GLN A 37 -14.54 -2.35 -0.05
N ARG A 38 -14.35 -3.18 0.99
CA ARG A 38 -13.21 -3.07 1.92
C ARG A 38 -11.87 -3.16 1.22
N VAL A 39 -11.71 -4.13 0.31
CA VAL A 39 -10.46 -4.32 -0.42
C VAL A 39 -10.25 -3.16 -1.40
N SER A 40 -11.28 -2.74 -2.15
CA SER A 40 -11.18 -1.57 -3.04
C SER A 40 -10.82 -0.28 -2.28
N ALA A 41 -11.34 -0.10 -1.06
CA ALA A 41 -11.00 1.04 -0.23
C ALA A 41 -9.50 1.06 0.16
N VAL A 42 -8.90 -0.10 0.42
CA VAL A 42 -7.45 -0.20 0.69
C VAL A 42 -6.63 0.16 -0.55
N VAL A 43 -7.05 -0.32 -1.72
CA VAL A 43 -6.41 0.03 -3.01
C VAL A 43 -6.51 1.54 -3.25
N ALA A 44 -7.70 2.12 -3.14
CA ALA A 44 -7.92 3.55 -3.38
C ALA A 44 -7.08 4.43 -2.45
N VAL A 45 -7.01 4.12 -1.15
CA VAL A 45 -6.20 4.88 -0.19
C VAL A 45 -4.70 4.79 -0.49
N SER A 46 -4.24 3.66 -1.03
CA SER A 46 -2.81 3.49 -1.40
C SER A 46 -2.39 4.36 -2.59
N PHE A 47 -3.36 4.90 -3.34
CA PHE A 47 -3.15 5.76 -4.50
C PHE A 47 -3.83 7.14 -4.35
N SER A 48 -4.11 7.58 -3.12
CA SER A 48 -4.70 8.91 -2.89
C SER A 48 -3.74 10.03 -3.24
N ASP A 49 -4.27 11.23 -3.46
CA ASP A 49 -3.48 12.44 -3.76
C ASP A 49 -2.42 12.72 -2.68
N ASP A 50 -2.71 12.40 -1.42
CA ASP A 50 -1.76 12.54 -0.30
C ASP A 50 -0.54 11.62 -0.44
N GLN A 51 -0.72 10.42 -1.04
CA GLN A 51 0.38 9.50 -1.32
C GLN A 51 1.24 9.97 -2.50
N PHE A 52 0.72 10.87 -3.35
CA PHE A 52 1.43 11.40 -4.51
C PHE A 52 1.95 12.83 -4.32
N GLN A 53 1.92 13.38 -3.10
CA GLN A 53 2.62 14.62 -2.81
C GLN A 53 4.14 14.44 -3.00
N PRO A 54 4.85 15.42 -3.58
CA PRO A 54 6.29 15.28 -3.90
C PRO A 54 7.14 14.84 -2.70
N GLU A 55 6.87 15.37 -1.51
CA GLU A 55 7.58 15.04 -0.28
C GLU A 55 7.27 13.61 0.18
N THR A 56 6.01 13.17 0.06
CA THR A 56 5.58 11.80 0.37
C THR A 56 6.26 10.79 -0.55
N ILE A 57 6.31 11.09 -1.86
CA ILE A 57 7.02 10.27 -2.84
C ILE A 57 8.51 10.15 -2.49
N ALA A 58 9.17 11.28 -2.25
CA ALA A 58 10.59 11.30 -1.91
C ALA A 58 10.87 10.50 -0.62
N ALA A 59 10.02 10.64 0.40
CA ALA A 59 10.13 9.90 1.65
C ALA A 59 9.97 8.39 1.45
N TRP A 60 8.96 7.94 0.70
CA TRP A 60 8.77 6.52 0.39
C TRP A 60 9.95 5.91 -0.38
N LEU A 61 10.45 6.60 -1.41
CA LEU A 61 11.59 6.12 -2.20
C LEU A 61 12.87 6.03 -1.36
N ALA A 62 13.15 7.06 -0.54
CA ALA A 62 14.27 7.03 0.40
C ALA A 62 14.08 5.90 1.43
N PHE A 63 12.86 5.70 1.93
CA PHE A 63 12.55 4.69 2.93
C PHE A 63 12.81 3.26 2.44
N TYR A 64 12.41 2.93 1.20
CA TYR A 64 12.68 1.59 0.65
C TYR A 64 14.18 1.30 0.55
N VAL A 65 15.00 2.30 0.21
CA VAL A 65 16.46 2.16 0.13
C VAL A 65 17.08 2.05 1.53
N GLU A 66 16.73 2.96 2.44
CA GLU A 66 17.37 3.04 3.75
C GLU A 66 16.91 1.94 4.73
N ALA A 67 15.71 1.38 4.56
CA ALA A 67 15.26 0.21 5.31
C ALA A 67 16.14 -1.04 5.10
N GLN A 68 16.94 -1.08 4.03
CA GLN A 68 17.91 -2.15 3.80
C GLN A 68 19.14 -2.04 4.71
N LYS A 69 19.43 -0.86 5.25
CA LYS A 69 20.61 -0.61 6.08
C LYS A 69 20.24 -0.37 7.55
N SER A 70 19.12 0.31 7.80
CA SER A 70 18.67 0.67 9.15
C SER A 70 17.68 -0.34 9.72
N SER A 71 18.01 -0.93 10.87
CA SER A 71 17.13 -1.87 11.58
C SER A 71 15.82 -1.21 12.07
N ALA A 72 15.87 0.08 12.41
CA ALA A 72 14.72 0.85 12.84
C ALA A 72 13.73 1.10 11.69
N LEU A 73 14.23 1.55 10.53
CA LEU A 73 13.42 1.73 9.33
C LEU A 73 12.88 0.41 8.81
N ARG A 74 13.68 -0.67 8.85
CA ARG A 74 13.22 -2.03 8.52
C ARG A 74 12.06 -2.49 9.39
N ARG A 75 12.03 -2.10 10.67
CA ARG A 75 10.90 -2.37 11.57
C ARG A 75 9.64 -1.63 11.10
N LEU A 76 9.74 -0.37 10.72
CA LEU A 76 8.62 0.38 10.15
C LEU A 76 8.11 -0.26 8.86
N LEU A 77 9.01 -0.70 7.97
CA LEU A 77 8.63 -1.34 6.70
C LEU A 77 7.85 -2.64 6.94
N LYS A 78 8.29 -3.44 7.93
CA LYS A 78 7.56 -4.63 8.37
C LYS A 78 6.17 -4.30 8.95
N VAL A 79 6.04 -3.18 9.67
CA VAL A 79 4.75 -2.74 10.20
C VAL A 79 3.82 -2.32 9.06
N TYR A 80 4.30 -1.55 8.10
CA TYR A 80 3.55 -1.17 6.89
C TYR A 80 3.05 -2.41 6.14
N ALA A 81 3.97 -3.32 5.75
CA ALA A 81 3.61 -4.52 4.98
C ALA A 81 2.57 -5.38 5.69
N ARG A 82 2.72 -5.59 7.01
CA ARG A 82 1.73 -6.34 7.81
C ARG A 82 0.38 -5.65 7.87
N ARG A 83 0.34 -4.32 8.02
CA ARG A 83 -0.92 -3.56 8.07
C ARG A 83 -1.64 -3.62 6.73
N LEU A 84 -0.92 -3.39 5.62
CA LEU A 84 -1.48 -3.49 4.27
C LEU A 84 -2.08 -4.88 4.05
N HIS A 85 -1.30 -5.93 4.33
CA HIS A 85 -1.77 -7.32 4.22
C HIS A 85 -3.00 -7.59 5.11
N SER A 86 -2.98 -7.21 6.39
CA SER A 86 -4.12 -7.39 7.29
C SER A 86 -5.37 -6.64 6.84
N ASN A 87 -5.21 -5.43 6.29
CA ASN A 87 -6.34 -4.65 5.78
C ASN A 87 -6.96 -5.32 4.56
N LEU A 88 -6.15 -5.83 3.62
CA LEU A 88 -6.62 -6.61 2.47
C LEU A 88 -7.32 -7.90 2.92
N MET A 89 -6.71 -8.65 3.83
CA MET A 89 -7.28 -9.87 4.41
C MET A 89 -8.64 -9.62 5.06
N SER A 90 -8.83 -8.47 5.70
CA SER A 90 -10.10 -8.12 6.35
C SER A 90 -11.30 -8.03 5.40
N GLY A 91 -11.07 -7.89 4.09
CA GLY A 91 -12.11 -8.01 3.07
C GLY A 91 -12.04 -9.37 2.36
N LEU A 92 -10.85 -9.82 1.97
CA LEU A 92 -10.67 -11.04 1.17
C LEU A 92 -11.16 -12.32 1.86
N THR A 93 -11.04 -12.44 3.18
CA THR A 93 -11.54 -13.64 3.90
C THR A 93 -13.07 -13.73 3.95
N GLY A 94 -13.78 -12.65 3.62
CA GLY A 94 -15.24 -12.66 3.47
C GLY A 94 -15.69 -13.16 2.08
N ILE A 95 -14.76 -13.43 1.17
CA ILE A 95 -15.05 -13.80 -0.24
C ILE A 95 -14.34 -15.11 -0.61
N LEU A 96 -13.11 -15.29 -0.16
CA LEU A 96 -12.24 -16.42 -0.51
C LEU A 96 -11.91 -17.28 0.72
N SER A 97 -11.52 -18.53 0.47
CA SER A 97 -10.90 -19.35 1.53
C SER A 97 -9.65 -18.64 2.06
N ARG A 98 -9.32 -18.84 3.34
CA ARG A 98 -8.19 -18.11 3.97
C ARG A 98 -6.87 -18.27 3.22
N ARG A 99 -6.58 -19.45 2.67
CA ARG A 99 -5.37 -19.70 1.87
C ARG A 99 -5.36 -18.93 0.54
N GLN A 100 -6.51 -18.83 -0.13
CA GLN A 100 -6.63 -18.05 -1.36
C GLN A 100 -6.58 -16.55 -1.05
N ALA A 101 -7.26 -16.10 0.00
CA ALA A 101 -7.23 -14.72 0.46
C ALA A 101 -5.80 -14.25 0.74
N ASP A 102 -4.99 -15.06 1.43
CA ASP A 102 -3.60 -14.77 1.75
C ASP A 102 -2.75 -14.55 0.47
N ARG A 103 -2.83 -15.50 -0.48
CA ARG A 103 -2.15 -15.37 -1.78
C ARG A 103 -2.60 -14.14 -2.58
N VAL A 104 -3.90 -13.84 -2.58
CA VAL A 104 -4.44 -12.68 -3.29
C VAL A 104 -4.01 -11.38 -2.58
N ALA A 105 -3.96 -11.36 -1.26
CA ALA A 105 -3.50 -10.21 -0.48
C ALA A 105 -2.02 -9.91 -0.73
N GLU A 106 -1.15 -10.93 -0.71
CA GLU A 106 0.27 -10.78 -1.03
C GLU A 106 0.49 -10.22 -2.44
N ALA A 107 -0.19 -10.81 -3.44
CA ALA A 107 -0.09 -10.35 -4.82
C ALA A 107 -0.61 -8.92 -5.00
N THR A 108 -1.75 -8.59 -4.36
CA THR A 108 -2.33 -7.23 -4.41
C THR A 108 -1.40 -6.21 -3.77
N ALA A 109 -0.80 -6.53 -2.61
CA ALA A 109 0.16 -5.65 -1.95
C ALA A 109 1.41 -5.40 -2.82
N ALA A 110 1.95 -6.46 -3.44
CA ALA A 110 3.07 -6.34 -4.35
C ALA A 110 2.75 -5.48 -5.59
N MET A 111 1.53 -5.61 -6.14
CA MET A 111 1.05 -4.76 -7.23
C MET A 111 0.92 -3.30 -6.80
N ILE A 112 0.37 -3.03 -5.61
CA ILE A 112 0.26 -1.67 -5.06
C ILE A 112 1.65 -1.02 -4.98
N ASP A 113 2.61 -1.66 -4.29
CA ASP A 113 3.97 -1.13 -4.13
C ASP A 113 4.66 -0.93 -5.49
N GLY A 114 4.56 -1.92 -6.39
CA GLY A 114 5.21 -1.87 -7.70
C GLY A 114 4.61 -0.83 -8.65
N LEU A 115 3.29 -0.68 -8.64
CA LEU A 115 2.61 0.35 -9.44
C LEU A 115 2.91 1.73 -8.86
N TYR A 116 2.85 1.90 -7.53
CA TYR A 116 3.19 3.15 -6.86
C TYR A 116 4.58 3.65 -7.27
N ILE A 117 5.62 2.80 -7.15
CA ILE A 117 6.99 3.16 -7.56
C ILE A 117 7.05 3.59 -9.02
N ARG A 118 6.40 2.85 -9.93
CA ARG A 118 6.39 3.19 -11.37
C ARG A 118 5.72 4.53 -11.66
N ARG A 119 4.70 4.93 -10.89
CA ARG A 119 3.99 6.20 -11.08
C ARG A 119 4.74 7.34 -10.42
N ALA A 120 5.29 7.11 -9.24
CA ALA A 120 6.14 8.05 -8.52
C ALA A 120 7.40 8.49 -9.30
N LEU A 121 7.91 7.62 -10.19
CA LEU A 121 9.09 7.90 -11.02
C LEU A 121 8.78 8.43 -12.43
N LYS A 122 7.50 8.61 -12.77
CA LYS A 122 7.11 9.11 -14.10
C LYS A 122 7.09 10.64 -14.09
N ASP A 123 7.56 11.26 -15.17
CA ASP A 123 7.40 12.70 -15.37
C ASP A 123 5.92 13.08 -15.58
N GLY A 124 5.50 14.18 -14.96
CA GLY A 124 4.12 14.69 -15.03
C GLY A 124 3.23 14.25 -13.87
N VAL A 125 1.94 14.53 -13.98
CA VAL A 125 0.96 14.18 -12.92
C VAL A 125 0.83 12.65 -12.83
N PRO A 126 1.05 12.05 -11.64
CA PRO A 126 0.85 10.61 -11.46
C PRO A 126 -0.58 10.19 -11.79
N ASP A 127 -0.74 9.27 -12.74
CA ASP A 127 -2.03 8.68 -13.08
C ASP A 127 -2.39 7.56 -12.10
N ALA A 128 -2.94 7.97 -10.95
CA ALA A 128 -3.44 7.09 -9.91
C ALA A 128 -4.61 6.22 -10.40
N ALA A 129 -5.49 6.75 -11.25
CA ALA A 129 -6.67 6.06 -11.72
C ALA A 129 -6.32 4.79 -12.52
N THR A 130 -5.35 4.90 -13.43
CA THR A 130 -4.87 3.72 -14.19
C THR A 130 -4.20 2.68 -13.28
N ALA A 131 -3.51 3.09 -12.21
CA ALA A 131 -2.94 2.15 -11.24
C ALA A 131 -4.04 1.41 -10.47
N ILE A 132 -5.05 2.13 -10.00
CA ILE A 132 -6.22 1.54 -9.32
C ILE A 132 -6.92 0.55 -10.26
N ALA A 133 -7.20 0.93 -11.51
CA ALA A 133 -7.86 0.09 -12.49
C ALA A 133 -7.12 -1.25 -12.70
N LEU A 134 -5.79 -1.22 -12.84
CA LEU A 134 -4.98 -2.44 -13.00
C LEU A 134 -5.08 -3.39 -11.79
N VAL A 135 -5.12 -2.84 -10.57
CA VAL A 135 -5.29 -3.66 -9.35
C VAL A 135 -6.71 -4.21 -9.26
N GLU A 136 -7.71 -3.40 -9.60
CA GLU A 136 -9.12 -3.80 -9.61
C GLU A 136 -9.41 -4.89 -10.64
N ASP A 137 -8.85 -4.81 -11.87
CA ASP A 137 -8.98 -5.84 -12.90
C ASP A 137 -8.37 -7.18 -12.47
N TYR A 138 -7.20 -7.12 -11.81
CA TYR A 138 -6.59 -8.30 -11.22
C TYR A 138 -7.47 -8.91 -10.13
N LEU A 139 -7.99 -8.07 -9.22
CA LEU A 139 -8.88 -8.51 -8.16
C LEU A 139 -10.14 -9.14 -8.72
N GLU A 140 -10.78 -8.52 -9.71
CA GLU A 140 -11.96 -9.08 -10.37
C GLU A 140 -11.65 -10.47 -10.92
N THR A 141 -10.57 -10.63 -11.69
CA THR A 141 -10.16 -11.94 -12.22
C THR A 141 -10.01 -13.01 -11.14
N LYS A 142 -9.45 -12.66 -9.97
CA LYS A 142 -9.30 -13.61 -8.85
C LYS A 142 -10.58 -13.88 -8.08
N LEU A 143 -11.53 -12.94 -8.08
CA LEU A 143 -12.77 -13.04 -7.32
C LEU A 143 -13.92 -13.66 -8.13
N SER A 144 -13.98 -13.47 -9.46
CA SER A 144 -15.01 -14.11 -10.30
C SER A 144 -14.75 -15.59 -10.62
N GLY A 145 -13.70 -16.19 -10.04
CA GLY A 145 -13.34 -17.60 -10.28
C GLY A 145 -12.82 -17.90 -11.69
N ARG A 146 -12.58 -16.87 -12.51
CA ARG A 146 -11.95 -17.03 -13.83
C ARG A 146 -10.46 -17.28 -13.63
N SER A 147 -10.05 -18.54 -13.69
CA SER A 147 -8.68 -18.83 -14.09
C SER A 147 -8.50 -18.25 -15.50
N LEU A 148 -7.51 -17.38 -15.68
CA LEU A 148 -7.07 -17.02 -17.03
C LEU A 148 -6.73 -18.34 -17.76
N PRO A 149 -7.07 -18.45 -19.05
CA PRO A 149 -6.83 -19.65 -19.85
C PRO A 149 -5.33 -19.99 -19.92
#